data_AF-A0A3N0GV73-F1
#
_entry.id   AF-A0A3N0GV73-F1
#
_cell.length_a   1.000
_cell.length_b   1.000
_cell.length_c   1.000
_cell.angle_alpha   90.00
_cell.angle_beta   90.00
_cell.angle_gamma   90.00
#
_symmetry.space_group_name_H-M   'P 1'
#
loop_
_entity.id
_entity.type
_entity.pdbx_description
1 polymer ?
#
loop_
_entity_poly.entity_id
_entity_poly.type
_entity_poly.pdbx_seq_one_letter_code
_entity_poly.pdbx_strand_id
1 'polypeptide(L)'
;MHPGLRSALALTGALALLGPTTHAVADTGGTPAPHSHVLARAGHGAAVVKALGDKLPAAAATNRMSPARLAAILESDPTAWLGPDGQMFYQETAQTLSAADATTQVAAASLPLSQTFALHSLPGSTHTIFLDFDGADVTGTWWNDNKGLAPGFHAGFSIDGDYSTFSSAELAYIQQVWQIVAEKYSPFDVDVTTQDPGPDAYNRAGLSDPTYGDHVVISDDAAALNATCGGGCSGVALVNTFDSTWRSDSYLEPAWVFSSMTSGSAVLTAETIAHEVGHTFGLHHDGDATHEYSSGHGNWFPLMGSSIRAVGQFSIGEYAGANNTEDDLALIAKEAPLRLDDRSNGMLLAEPLATGTLVDGVISTRTDQDVFVVNHPCNTNLVARATGIGAGASLDMSVTVLDSGGSTVAYGDPTSGQNALAWPYTPIGLDATATVSSAASGVYYVRIDGVGKGDPLTDGYSDYASVGQYQLAVSSCDGSLPVPTTPVTVTTTPTAPTSHPATATTPSAPGIGLASSGRRGHPITAVARWNAPASNGGAAITGYRVRAERLSRSGRVVGSVTSRLVGSGTHALTLALPQGRYRFRIVAYNQAGASPYSSASRVVVAR
;
A
#
# COMPACT_ATOMS: atom_id res chain seq x y z
N MET A 1 50.83 -19.54 37.60
CA MET A 1 49.40 -19.92 37.73
C MET A 1 48.66 -18.65 38.15
N HIS A 2 47.60 -18.28 37.42
CA HIS A 2 46.91 -16.96 37.33
C HIS A 2 46.98 -16.03 38.56
N PRO A 3 47.01 -14.67 38.40
CA PRO A 3 46.01 -13.91 37.62
C PRO A 3 46.47 -12.56 36.99
N GLY A 4 45.55 -11.86 36.29
CA GLY A 4 45.52 -10.39 36.27
C GLY A 4 45.52 -9.70 34.90
N LEU A 5 44.40 -9.75 34.16
CA LEU A 5 44.11 -8.74 33.13
C LEU A 5 43.59 -7.47 33.81
N ARG A 6 44.26 -6.34 33.54
CA ARG A 6 43.88 -5.01 34.00
C ARG A 6 42.91 -4.35 33.03
N SER A 7 41.93 -3.69 33.63
CA SER A 7 40.93 -2.79 33.04
C SER A 7 41.55 -1.61 32.28
N ALA A 8 40.90 -1.21 31.19
CA ALA A 8 40.78 0.20 30.78
C ALA A 8 39.49 0.36 29.96
N LEU A 9 38.45 0.78 30.68
CA LEU A 9 37.18 1.28 30.17
C LEU A 9 37.45 2.66 29.53
N ALA A 10 37.21 2.80 28.23
CA ALA A 10 37.14 4.11 27.58
C ALA A 10 35.67 4.40 27.26
N LEU A 11 35.03 5.08 28.21
CA LEU A 11 33.76 5.77 28.02
C LEU A 11 34.07 7.02 27.18
N THR A 12 33.66 7.06 25.91
CA THR A 12 33.49 8.32 25.18
C THR A 12 32.01 8.61 25.12
N GLY A 13 31.60 9.53 26.00
CA GLY A 13 30.24 10.04 26.10
C GLY A 13 29.81 10.79 24.85
N ALA A 14 28.52 10.64 24.57
CA ALA A 14 27.76 11.41 23.62
C ALA A 14 27.84 12.92 23.91
N LEU A 15 28.00 13.70 22.84
CA LEU A 15 27.50 15.07 22.80
C LEU A 15 27.06 15.38 21.36
N ALA A 16 25.94 14.77 20.95
CA ALA A 16 25.18 15.28 19.81
C ALA A 16 24.32 16.44 20.33
N LEU A 17 24.84 17.66 20.21
CA LEU A 17 24.03 18.88 20.32
C LEU A 17 23.13 18.96 19.08
N LEU A 18 21.98 18.30 19.13
CA LEU A 18 20.85 18.62 18.23
C LEU A 18 20.25 19.94 18.71
N GLY A 19 20.70 21.04 18.11
CA GLY A 19 20.06 22.34 18.26
C GLY A 19 18.63 22.30 17.68
N PRO A 20 17.70 23.14 18.17
CA PRO A 20 16.34 23.17 17.66
C PRO A 20 16.36 23.62 16.20
N THR A 21 15.88 22.76 15.30
CA THR A 21 15.56 23.17 13.94
C THR A 21 14.41 24.16 14.02
N THR A 22 14.69 25.44 13.77
CA THR A 22 13.65 26.46 13.70
C THR A 22 12.79 26.19 12.47
N HIS A 23 11.51 25.87 12.68
CA HIS A 23 10.51 25.70 11.63
C HIS A 23 9.88 27.07 11.37
N ALA A 24 10.14 27.66 10.20
CA ALA A 24 9.62 28.97 9.84
C ALA A 24 8.19 28.86 9.29
N VAL A 25 7.35 29.83 9.63
CA VAL A 25 5.94 29.93 9.21
C VAL A 25 5.86 30.70 7.89
N ALA A 26 5.04 30.24 6.94
CA ALA A 26 4.71 31.03 5.74
C ALA A 26 3.63 32.06 6.07
N ASP A 27 3.74 33.32 5.63
CA ASP A 27 2.74 34.36 5.89
C ASP A 27 1.71 34.43 4.75
N THR A 28 0.46 34.09 5.05
CA THR A 28 -0.69 34.28 4.15
C THR A 28 -1.93 34.64 4.97
N GLY A 29 -2.25 35.92 5.07
CA GLY A 29 -3.46 36.40 5.74
C GLY A 29 -4.74 35.89 5.05
N GLY A 30 -5.55 35.14 5.80
CA GLY A 30 -6.84 34.58 5.41
C GLY A 30 -7.09 33.25 6.11
N THR A 31 -8.36 32.82 6.29
CA THR A 31 -8.68 31.46 6.77
C THR A 31 -8.10 30.46 5.76
N PRO A 32 -7.08 29.64 6.12
CA PRO A 32 -6.37 28.86 5.12
C PRO A 32 -7.25 27.71 4.62
N ALA A 33 -7.28 27.50 3.30
CA ALA A 33 -7.97 26.37 2.68
C ALA A 33 -7.24 25.04 2.98
N PRO A 34 -7.91 23.88 2.90
CA PRO A 34 -7.24 22.58 2.90
C PRO A 34 -6.10 22.54 1.88
N HIS A 35 -5.00 21.86 2.22
CA HIS A 35 -3.75 21.82 1.46
C HIS A 35 -3.10 23.19 1.20
N SER A 36 -3.41 24.20 2.02
CA SER A 36 -2.66 25.46 1.99
C SER A 36 -1.27 25.27 2.58
N HIS A 37 -0.30 26.04 2.08
CA HIS A 37 1.06 25.99 2.59
C HIS A 37 1.13 26.54 4.04
N VAL A 38 1.14 25.64 5.01
CA VAL A 38 1.10 25.93 6.45
C VAL A 38 2.48 25.91 7.11
N LEU A 39 3.44 25.14 6.58
CA LEU A 39 4.81 25.00 7.08
C LEU A 39 5.85 25.22 5.99
N ALA A 40 7.05 25.71 6.32
CA ALA A 40 8.13 25.86 5.34
C ALA A 40 8.79 24.53 4.92
N ARG A 41 8.69 23.50 5.75
CA ARG A 41 9.21 22.14 5.52
C ARG A 41 8.40 21.16 6.37
N ALA A 42 8.45 19.88 6.01
CA ALA A 42 7.88 18.85 6.85
C ALA A 42 8.53 18.81 8.24
N GLY A 43 7.76 18.45 9.26
CA GLY A 43 8.24 18.30 10.64
C GLY A 43 7.27 17.49 11.51
N HIS A 44 7.63 17.27 12.77
CA HIS A 44 6.83 16.55 13.76
C HIS A 44 7.00 17.17 15.17
N GLY A 45 6.27 16.67 16.16
CA GLY A 45 6.45 17.08 17.55
C GLY A 45 5.70 18.37 17.94
N ALA A 46 5.77 18.69 19.25
CA ALA A 46 5.24 19.93 19.82
C ALA A 46 5.79 21.21 19.15
N ALA A 47 6.99 21.15 18.56
CA ALA A 47 7.56 22.26 17.82
C ALA A 47 6.75 22.62 16.57
N VAL A 48 6.17 21.62 15.90
CA VAL A 48 5.28 21.84 14.74
C VAL A 48 3.96 22.42 15.17
N VAL A 49 3.34 21.89 16.23
CA VAL A 49 2.08 22.44 16.78
C VAL A 49 2.24 23.93 17.11
N LYS A 50 3.36 24.28 17.77
CA LYS A 50 3.70 25.68 18.06
C LYS A 50 3.93 26.52 16.79
N ALA A 51 4.57 25.95 15.76
CA ALA A 51 4.82 26.65 14.51
C ALA A 51 3.54 26.90 13.70
N LEU A 52 2.57 25.99 13.75
CA LEU A 52 1.29 26.15 13.06
C LEU A 52 0.51 27.34 13.61
N GLY A 53 0.47 27.51 14.94
CA GLY A 53 -0.30 28.59 15.58
C GLY A 53 -1.74 28.64 15.06
N ASP A 54 -2.16 29.79 14.53
CA ASP A 54 -3.50 30.01 13.98
C ASP A 54 -3.82 29.15 12.74
N LYS A 55 -2.83 28.47 12.15
CA LYS A 55 -3.00 27.57 11.00
C LYS A 55 -3.30 26.12 11.38
N LEU A 56 -3.21 25.75 12.65
CA LEU A 56 -3.50 24.39 13.12
C LEU A 56 -4.90 23.91 12.65
N PRO A 57 -5.97 24.73 12.66
CA PRO A 57 -7.26 24.29 12.15
C PRO A 57 -7.28 23.95 10.65
N ALA A 58 -6.48 24.63 9.82
CA ALA A 58 -6.40 24.31 8.41
C ALA A 58 -5.66 22.99 8.16
N ALA A 59 -4.56 22.75 8.87
CA ALA A 59 -3.85 21.47 8.82
C ALA A 59 -4.75 20.32 9.32
N ALA A 60 -5.51 20.54 10.39
CA ALA A 60 -6.45 19.55 10.91
C ALA A 60 -7.58 19.24 9.91
N ALA A 61 -8.08 20.27 9.20
CA ALA A 61 -9.07 20.10 8.14
C ALA A 61 -8.54 19.31 6.93
N THR A 62 -7.28 19.51 6.52
CA THR A 62 -6.62 18.67 5.50
C THR A 62 -6.69 17.18 5.87
N ASN A 63 -6.50 16.86 7.16
CA ASN A 63 -6.48 15.49 7.67
C ASN A 63 -7.81 15.05 8.30
N ARG A 64 -8.92 15.72 7.97
CA ARG A 64 -10.28 15.36 8.40
C ARG A 64 -10.45 15.12 9.91
N MET A 65 -9.68 15.82 10.73
CA MET A 65 -9.69 15.65 12.19
C MET A 65 -9.82 16.99 12.92
N SER A 66 -10.06 16.94 14.23
CA SER A 66 -10.10 18.14 15.05
C SER A 66 -8.69 18.72 15.27
N PRO A 67 -8.54 20.04 15.48
CA PRO A 67 -7.26 20.65 15.83
C PRO A 67 -6.63 20.03 17.09
N ALA A 68 -7.47 19.68 18.07
CA ALA A 68 -7.01 19.04 19.30
C ALA A 68 -6.47 17.62 19.05
N ARG A 69 -7.12 16.84 18.17
CA ARG A 69 -6.64 15.50 17.79
C ARG A 69 -5.32 15.59 17.04
N LEU A 70 -5.19 16.47 16.04
CA LEU A 70 -3.94 16.66 15.31
C LEU A 70 -2.79 17.08 16.24
N ALA A 71 -3.04 18.04 17.15
CA ALA A 71 -2.03 18.45 18.11
C ALA A 71 -1.61 17.32 19.04
N ALA A 72 -2.58 16.56 19.57
CA ALA A 72 -2.31 15.43 20.44
C ALA A 72 -1.43 14.38 19.74
N ILE A 73 -1.77 13.97 18.52
CA ILE A 73 -1.00 13.01 17.74
C ILE A 73 0.43 13.52 17.51
N LEU A 74 0.58 14.74 16.99
CA LEU A 74 1.92 15.30 16.71
C LEU A 74 2.77 15.44 17.97
N GLU A 75 2.18 15.58 19.15
CA GLU A 75 2.90 15.70 20.42
C GLU A 75 3.24 14.35 21.07
N SER A 76 2.38 13.35 20.92
CA SER A 76 2.56 12.03 21.52
C SER A 76 3.31 11.05 20.64
N ASP A 77 3.21 11.21 19.32
CA ASP A 77 3.75 10.28 18.34
C ASP A 77 4.94 10.91 17.60
N PRO A 78 6.17 10.40 17.81
CA PRO A 78 7.36 10.91 17.13
C PRO A 78 7.43 10.52 15.65
N THR A 79 6.67 9.51 15.19
CA THR A 79 6.61 9.07 13.79
C THR A 79 5.47 9.74 13.02
N ALA A 80 4.60 10.50 13.68
CA ALA A 80 3.61 11.38 13.05
C ALA A 80 4.24 12.67 12.51
N TRP A 81 4.25 12.85 11.20
CA TRP A 81 4.78 14.05 10.56
C TRP A 81 3.69 14.85 9.84
N LEU A 82 3.96 16.14 9.68
CA LEU A 82 3.13 17.06 8.92
C LEU A 82 3.94 17.70 7.80
N GLY A 83 3.43 17.64 6.57
CA GLY A 83 4.02 18.27 5.40
C GLY A 83 3.86 19.79 5.34
N PRO A 84 4.56 20.45 4.40
CA PRO A 84 4.40 21.88 4.10
C PRO A 84 2.96 22.32 3.84
N ASP A 85 2.16 21.49 3.18
CA ASP A 85 0.75 21.71 2.85
C ASP A 85 -0.23 21.30 3.96
N GLY A 86 0.28 20.82 5.08
CA GLY A 86 -0.53 20.34 6.19
C GLY A 86 -1.08 18.93 6.01
N GLN A 87 -0.66 18.20 4.97
CA GLN A 87 -0.93 16.77 4.85
C GLN A 87 -0.11 16.00 5.89
N MET A 88 -0.78 15.18 6.69
CA MET A 88 -0.17 14.30 7.67
C MET A 88 0.27 13.00 7.00
N PHE A 89 1.38 12.46 7.47
CA PHE A 89 1.92 11.17 7.06
C PHE A 89 2.68 10.54 8.23
N TYR A 90 2.77 9.21 8.22
CA TYR A 90 3.55 8.48 9.21
C TYR A 90 4.86 7.96 8.60
N GLN A 91 5.90 7.85 9.44
CA GLN A 91 7.18 7.27 9.05
C GLN A 91 7.45 6.02 9.90
N GLU A 92 7.11 4.87 9.36
CA GLU A 92 7.07 3.62 10.10
C GLU A 92 8.46 3.12 10.40
N THR A 93 8.93 3.31 11.63
CA THR A 93 10.31 2.97 11.99
C THR A 93 10.53 1.48 11.75
N ALA A 94 11.52 1.17 10.91
CA ALA A 94 11.86 -0.21 10.64
C ALA A 94 12.28 -0.87 11.96
N GLN A 95 11.61 -1.96 12.33
CA GLN A 95 11.99 -2.69 13.52
C GLN A 95 13.46 -3.11 13.41
N THR A 96 14.27 -2.81 14.43
CA THR A 96 15.64 -3.31 14.51
C THR A 96 15.61 -4.80 14.81
N LEU A 97 15.54 -5.61 13.77
CA LEU A 97 15.49 -7.05 13.84
C LEU A 97 16.91 -7.61 13.71
N SER A 98 17.30 -8.54 14.59
CA SER A 98 18.67 -9.05 14.63
C SER A 98 18.93 -10.02 13.47
N ALA A 99 20.06 -9.88 12.79
CA ALA A 99 20.45 -10.72 11.65
C ALA A 99 20.63 -12.21 12.00
N ALA A 100 20.61 -12.58 13.28
CA ALA A 100 20.65 -13.98 13.71
C ALA A 100 19.31 -14.72 13.53
N ASP A 101 18.21 -13.97 13.37
CA ASP A 101 16.85 -14.52 13.34
C ASP A 101 16.27 -14.64 11.91
N ALA A 102 16.87 -13.93 10.94
CA ALA A 102 16.44 -13.93 9.55
C ALA A 102 16.92 -15.18 8.79
N THR A 103 16.16 -16.28 8.87
CA THR A 103 16.19 -17.27 7.79
C THR A 103 15.31 -16.75 6.65
N THR A 104 15.83 -16.72 5.43
CA THR A 104 15.03 -16.43 4.24
C THR A 104 13.92 -17.48 4.14
N GLN A 105 12.71 -17.15 4.58
CA GLN A 105 11.56 -18.00 4.29
C GLN A 105 11.32 -17.91 2.79
N VAL A 106 11.71 -18.96 2.08
CA VAL A 106 11.24 -19.14 0.71
C VAL A 106 9.77 -19.56 0.84
N ALA A 107 8.87 -18.60 0.69
CA ALA A 107 7.45 -18.88 0.55
C ALA A 107 7.27 -19.96 -0.52
N ALA A 108 6.50 -21.01 -0.22
CA ALA A 108 6.09 -21.94 -1.25
C ALA A 108 4.99 -21.26 -2.08
N ALA A 109 5.14 -21.22 -3.40
CA ALA A 109 4.11 -20.69 -4.27
C ALA A 109 2.81 -21.46 -4.07
N SER A 110 1.75 -20.76 -3.67
CA SER A 110 0.42 -21.33 -3.46
C SER A 110 -0.40 -21.36 -4.76
N LEU A 111 0.09 -20.68 -5.82
CA LEU A 111 -0.54 -20.55 -7.13
C LEU A 111 0.47 -20.73 -8.27
N PRO A 112 0.01 -21.04 -9.50
CA PRO A 112 0.87 -20.99 -10.68
C PRO A 112 1.62 -19.66 -10.78
N LEU A 113 2.96 -19.71 -10.81
CA LEU A 113 3.82 -18.52 -10.81
C LEU A 113 3.50 -17.50 -11.91
N SER A 114 2.99 -17.96 -13.06
CA SER A 114 2.59 -17.10 -14.19
C SER A 114 1.34 -16.25 -13.92
N GLN A 115 0.62 -16.49 -12.83
CA GLN A 115 -0.58 -15.75 -12.44
C GLN A 115 -0.29 -14.65 -11.41
N THR A 116 0.96 -14.51 -10.97
CA THR A 116 1.35 -13.63 -9.86
C THR A 116 0.98 -12.15 -10.06
N PHE A 117 0.89 -11.67 -11.29
CA PHE A 117 0.46 -10.30 -11.65
C PHE A 117 -0.94 -10.26 -12.27
N ALA A 118 -1.78 -11.23 -11.91
CA ALA A 118 -3.18 -11.38 -12.32
C ALA A 118 -4.07 -11.79 -11.13
N LEU A 119 -3.61 -11.52 -9.91
CA LEU A 119 -4.31 -11.92 -8.68
C LEU A 119 -5.32 -10.84 -8.29
N HIS A 120 -6.49 -11.28 -7.86
CA HIS A 120 -7.60 -10.43 -7.42
C HIS A 120 -8.32 -11.10 -6.25
N SER A 121 -8.56 -10.37 -5.17
CA SER A 121 -9.28 -10.88 -4.01
C SER A 121 -10.80 -10.73 -4.18
N LEU A 122 -11.24 -9.71 -4.92
CA LEU A 122 -12.65 -9.43 -5.19
C LEU A 122 -12.83 -8.76 -6.56
N PRO A 123 -12.59 -9.48 -7.67
CA PRO A 123 -12.68 -8.90 -9.00
C PRO A 123 -14.05 -8.27 -9.24
N GLY A 124 -14.05 -7.02 -9.69
CA GLY A 124 -15.26 -6.25 -9.97
C GLY A 124 -15.74 -5.36 -8.83
N SER A 125 -15.06 -5.36 -7.68
CA SER A 125 -15.20 -4.28 -6.70
C SER A 125 -14.94 -2.92 -7.35
N THR A 126 -15.59 -1.88 -6.85
CA THR A 126 -15.29 -0.51 -7.24
C THR A 126 -14.11 0.08 -6.46
N HIS A 127 -13.61 -0.63 -5.44
CA HIS A 127 -12.53 -0.15 -4.60
C HIS A 127 -11.29 -1.03 -4.79
N THR A 128 -10.12 -0.42 -4.94
CA THR A 128 -8.90 -1.16 -5.29
C THR A 128 -7.76 -0.89 -4.31
N ILE A 129 -7.06 -1.93 -3.90
CA ILE A 129 -5.71 -1.80 -3.32
C ILE A 129 -4.76 -2.46 -4.32
N PHE A 130 -4.03 -1.63 -5.07
CA PHE A 130 -3.05 -2.13 -6.04
C PHE A 130 -1.69 -2.30 -5.37
N LEU A 131 -1.21 -3.54 -5.34
CA LEU A 131 0.11 -3.92 -4.85
C LEU A 131 1.11 -3.93 -6.00
N ASP A 132 1.84 -2.84 -6.15
CA ASP A 132 2.83 -2.61 -7.20
C ASP A 132 4.22 -3.08 -6.75
N PHE A 133 4.61 -4.27 -7.21
CA PHE A 133 5.94 -4.82 -6.97
C PHE A 133 6.93 -4.50 -8.09
N ASP A 134 6.47 -3.97 -9.22
CA ASP A 134 7.31 -3.80 -10.41
C ASP A 134 7.87 -2.38 -10.56
N GLY A 135 7.34 -1.44 -9.78
CA GLY A 135 7.85 -0.09 -9.58
C GLY A 135 7.06 0.94 -10.36
N ALA A 136 7.08 2.18 -9.88
CA ALA A 136 6.21 3.22 -10.40
C ALA A 136 6.97 4.45 -10.92
N ASP A 137 6.38 5.13 -11.92
CA ASP A 137 6.76 6.50 -12.25
C ASP A 137 6.16 7.47 -11.23
N VAL A 138 7.01 8.08 -10.42
CA VAL A 138 6.61 9.01 -9.37
C VAL A 138 6.99 10.41 -9.81
N THR A 139 6.13 10.98 -10.64
CA THR A 139 6.31 12.32 -11.23
C THR A 139 5.10 13.20 -10.95
N GLY A 140 5.35 14.35 -10.32
CA GLY A 140 4.31 15.32 -10.02
C GLY A 140 3.42 14.90 -8.85
N THR A 141 3.94 14.07 -7.96
CA THR A 141 3.26 13.63 -6.73
C THR A 141 3.68 14.48 -5.53
N TRP A 142 2.98 14.29 -4.41
CA TRP A 142 3.26 14.92 -3.13
C TRP A 142 4.69 14.63 -2.66
N TRP A 143 5.20 13.44 -2.94
CA TRP A 143 6.57 13.03 -2.62
C TRP A 143 7.62 13.89 -3.34
N ASN A 144 7.38 14.25 -4.60
CA ASN A 144 8.29 15.12 -5.35
C ASN A 144 8.29 16.54 -4.76
N ASP A 145 7.10 17.07 -4.49
CA ASP A 145 6.92 18.47 -4.06
C ASP A 145 7.34 18.71 -2.59
N ASN A 146 7.09 17.75 -1.71
CA ASN A 146 7.19 17.93 -0.26
C ASN A 146 8.34 17.18 0.40
N LYS A 147 8.85 16.11 -0.25
CA LYS A 147 9.93 15.26 0.28
C LYS A 147 11.18 15.29 -0.60
N GLY A 148 11.12 15.96 -1.75
CA GLY A 148 12.26 16.13 -2.65
C GLY A 148 12.65 14.86 -3.38
N LEU A 149 11.74 13.87 -3.46
CA LEU A 149 11.94 12.68 -4.27
C LEU A 149 12.11 13.10 -5.74
N ALA A 150 13.16 12.61 -6.40
CA ALA A 150 13.40 12.96 -7.79
C ALA A 150 12.24 12.45 -8.68
N PRO A 151 11.71 13.27 -9.60
CA PRO A 151 10.66 12.81 -10.50
C PRO A 151 11.22 11.78 -11.48
N GLY A 152 10.46 10.71 -11.69
CA GLY A 152 10.79 9.63 -12.61
C GLY A 152 10.43 8.26 -12.04
N PHE A 153 10.89 7.21 -12.72
CA PHE A 153 10.72 5.83 -12.30
C PHE A 153 11.59 5.48 -11.10
N HIS A 154 10.99 4.85 -10.09
CA HIS A 154 11.66 4.24 -8.93
C HIS A 154 11.45 2.74 -8.96
N ALA A 155 12.51 1.97 -8.69
CA ALA A 155 12.47 0.53 -8.81
C ALA A 155 11.53 -0.11 -7.77
N GLY A 156 10.88 -1.22 -8.16
CA GLY A 156 10.04 -2.02 -7.27
C GLY A 156 10.86 -2.95 -6.37
N PHE A 157 10.31 -4.13 -6.14
CA PHE A 157 10.86 -5.18 -5.26
C PHE A 157 11.88 -6.06 -5.98
N SER A 158 12.97 -6.43 -5.29
CA SER A 158 13.81 -7.54 -5.72
C SER A 158 14.60 -8.19 -4.57
N ILE A 159 14.57 -9.52 -4.51
CA ILE A 159 15.38 -10.33 -3.58
C ILE A 159 16.82 -10.48 -4.08
N ASP A 160 17.01 -10.64 -5.39
CA ASP A 160 18.32 -10.93 -5.99
C ASP A 160 19.01 -9.70 -6.64
N GLY A 161 18.32 -8.56 -6.63
CA GLY A 161 18.76 -7.29 -7.22
C GLY A 161 18.59 -7.21 -8.73
N ASP A 162 17.94 -8.18 -9.38
CA ASP A 162 17.62 -8.16 -10.80
C ASP A 162 16.23 -7.54 -11.06
N TYR A 163 16.21 -6.23 -11.27
CA TYR A 163 14.99 -5.48 -11.63
C TYR A 163 14.58 -5.61 -13.10
N SER A 164 15.00 -6.67 -13.80
CA SER A 164 14.54 -6.96 -15.17
C SER A 164 13.57 -8.13 -15.24
N THR A 165 13.65 -9.08 -14.32
CA THR A 165 12.79 -10.26 -14.25
C THR A 165 12.54 -10.69 -12.82
N PHE A 166 11.36 -11.24 -12.55
CA PHE A 166 11.08 -11.87 -11.26
C PHE A 166 11.50 -13.35 -11.26
N SER A 167 12.36 -13.72 -10.33
CA SER A 167 12.70 -15.10 -9.99
C SER A 167 11.49 -15.85 -9.42
N SER A 168 11.54 -17.19 -9.43
CA SER A 168 10.49 -18.01 -8.81
C SER A 168 10.30 -17.75 -7.31
N ALA A 169 11.37 -17.33 -6.62
CA ALA A 169 11.32 -17.01 -5.20
C ALA A 169 10.59 -15.69 -4.95
N GLU A 170 10.84 -14.67 -5.79
CA GLU A 170 10.11 -13.39 -5.73
C GLU A 170 8.64 -13.58 -6.10
N LEU A 171 8.34 -14.36 -7.14
CA LEU A 171 6.94 -14.63 -7.50
C LEU A 171 6.18 -15.34 -6.37
N ALA A 172 6.81 -16.30 -5.68
CA ALA A 172 6.21 -16.96 -4.52
C ALA A 172 6.05 -16.01 -3.32
N TYR A 173 7.02 -15.12 -3.11
CA TYR A 173 6.96 -14.07 -2.10
C TYR A 173 5.78 -13.13 -2.36
N ILE A 174 5.63 -12.64 -3.60
CA ILE A 174 4.55 -11.73 -4.00
C ILE A 174 3.18 -12.39 -3.75
N GLN A 175 3.02 -13.66 -4.12
CA GLN A 175 1.78 -14.40 -3.86
C GLN A 175 1.44 -14.48 -2.37
N GLN A 176 2.44 -14.73 -1.50
CA GLN A 176 2.22 -14.77 -0.06
C GLN A 176 1.87 -13.38 0.50
N VAL A 177 2.55 -12.32 0.04
CA VAL A 177 2.21 -10.95 0.45
C VAL A 177 0.77 -10.61 0.05
N TRP A 178 0.41 -10.84 -1.20
CA TRP A 178 -0.94 -10.61 -1.70
C TRP A 178 -1.99 -11.38 -0.89
N GLN A 179 -1.75 -12.67 -0.60
CA GLN A 179 -2.69 -13.51 0.16
C GLN A 179 -2.96 -12.95 1.56
N ILE A 180 -1.92 -12.46 2.24
CA ILE A 180 -2.04 -11.90 3.59
C ILE A 180 -2.77 -10.55 3.57
N VAL A 181 -2.43 -9.65 2.63
CA VAL A 181 -3.13 -8.36 2.51
C VAL A 181 -4.60 -8.57 2.12
N ALA A 182 -4.86 -9.49 1.19
CA ALA A 182 -6.21 -9.88 0.79
C ALA A 182 -7.04 -10.45 1.95
N GLU A 183 -6.44 -11.16 2.89
CA GLU A 183 -7.10 -11.61 4.12
C GLU A 183 -7.50 -10.42 5.00
N LYS A 184 -6.57 -9.49 5.29
CA LYS A 184 -6.84 -8.34 6.18
C LYS A 184 -8.02 -7.49 5.69
N TYR A 185 -8.13 -7.32 4.37
CA TYR A 185 -9.17 -6.49 3.75
C TYR A 185 -10.37 -7.30 3.22
N SER A 186 -10.37 -8.62 3.39
CA SER A 186 -11.47 -9.48 2.93
C SER A 186 -12.86 -9.15 3.48
N PRO A 187 -13.04 -8.53 4.67
CA PRO A 187 -14.36 -8.09 5.13
C PRO A 187 -14.97 -6.95 4.33
N PHE A 188 -14.17 -6.21 3.57
CA PHE A 188 -14.57 -4.98 2.86
C PHE A 188 -14.77 -5.23 1.37
N ASP A 189 -15.64 -4.45 0.75
CA ASP A 189 -15.81 -4.39 -0.70
C ASP A 189 -14.57 -3.71 -1.30
N VAL A 190 -13.46 -4.45 -1.34
CA VAL A 190 -12.16 -4.02 -1.87
C VAL A 190 -11.52 -5.17 -2.62
N ASP A 191 -11.03 -4.87 -3.82
CA ASP A 191 -10.17 -5.76 -4.59
C ASP A 191 -8.70 -5.45 -4.30
N VAL A 192 -8.06 -6.32 -3.53
CA VAL A 192 -6.61 -6.35 -3.39
C VAL A 192 -6.05 -7.08 -4.61
N THR A 193 -5.25 -6.38 -5.41
CA THR A 193 -4.77 -6.90 -6.69
C THR A 193 -3.28 -6.66 -6.91
N THR A 194 -2.63 -7.59 -7.61
CA THR A 194 -1.28 -7.42 -8.17
C THR A 194 -1.31 -7.13 -9.67
N GLN A 195 -2.49 -7.10 -10.27
CA GLN A 195 -2.67 -6.70 -11.66
C GLN A 195 -2.79 -5.17 -11.70
N ASP A 196 -1.91 -4.49 -12.44
CA ASP A 196 -2.02 -3.04 -12.64
C ASP A 196 -3.40 -2.69 -13.25
N PRO A 197 -4.28 -2.02 -12.48
CA PRO A 197 -5.62 -1.67 -12.91
C PRO A 197 -5.64 -0.32 -13.65
N GLY A 198 -4.52 0.42 -13.64
CA GLY A 198 -4.39 1.80 -14.08
C GLY A 198 -4.89 2.82 -13.05
N PRO A 199 -4.43 4.08 -13.15
CA PRO A 199 -4.70 5.13 -12.15
C PRO A 199 -6.17 5.49 -11.97
N ASP A 200 -7.03 5.25 -12.97
CA ASP A 200 -8.47 5.50 -12.84
C ASP A 200 -9.15 4.55 -11.85
N ALA A 201 -8.49 3.46 -11.43
CA ALA A 201 -9.02 2.51 -10.46
C ALA A 201 -8.74 2.90 -9.00
N TYR A 202 -7.70 3.72 -8.76
CA TYR A 202 -7.30 4.15 -7.41
C TYR A 202 -7.36 5.66 -7.19
N ASN A 203 -7.28 6.49 -8.24
CA ASN A 203 -7.53 7.93 -8.12
C ASN A 203 -9.03 8.24 -8.17
N ARG A 204 -9.54 9.04 -7.23
CA ARG A 204 -10.96 9.43 -7.21
C ARG A 204 -11.21 10.75 -7.92
N ALA A 205 -12.01 10.76 -8.99
CA ALA A 205 -12.27 11.98 -9.75
C ALA A 205 -13.16 13.01 -9.00
N GLY A 206 -13.99 12.54 -8.06
CA GLY A 206 -14.88 13.38 -7.26
C GLY A 206 -15.89 12.56 -6.46
N LEU A 207 -16.77 13.23 -5.71
CA LEU A 207 -17.72 12.55 -4.80
C LEU A 207 -18.75 11.64 -5.49
N SER A 208 -18.98 11.83 -6.79
CA SER A 208 -19.87 10.96 -7.58
C SER A 208 -19.15 9.79 -8.21
N ASP A 209 -17.81 9.73 -8.10
CA ASP A 209 -17.00 8.64 -8.59
C ASP A 209 -17.04 7.50 -7.57
N PRO A 210 -17.66 6.35 -7.91
CA PRO A 210 -17.67 5.20 -7.03
C PRO A 210 -16.35 4.43 -7.09
N THR A 211 -15.48 4.71 -8.05
CA THR A 211 -14.23 3.97 -8.28
C THR A 211 -13.04 4.74 -7.73
N TYR A 212 -12.33 4.13 -6.78
CA TYR A 212 -11.18 4.74 -6.09
C TYR A 212 -10.44 3.69 -5.26
N GLY A 213 -9.34 4.06 -4.63
CA GLY A 213 -8.51 3.08 -3.95
C GLY A 213 -7.18 3.62 -3.48
N ASP A 214 -6.21 2.72 -3.44
CA ASP A 214 -4.83 2.99 -3.00
C ASP A 214 -3.84 2.36 -3.97
N HIS A 215 -2.74 3.06 -4.24
CA HIS A 215 -1.59 2.54 -4.96
C HIS A 215 -0.44 2.35 -3.98
N VAL A 216 -0.11 1.09 -3.70
CA VAL A 216 0.99 0.74 -2.79
C VAL A 216 2.19 0.30 -3.62
N VAL A 217 3.30 1.01 -3.51
CA VAL A 217 4.56 0.62 -4.15
C VAL A 217 5.46 -0.10 -3.16
N ILE A 218 5.75 -1.37 -3.47
CA ILE A 218 6.70 -2.19 -2.73
C ILE A 218 8.06 -2.05 -3.40
N SER A 219 9.03 -1.47 -2.69
CA SER A 219 10.28 -0.98 -3.28
C SER A 219 11.52 -1.35 -2.49
N ASP A 220 12.61 -1.65 -3.20
CA ASP A 220 13.97 -1.71 -2.66
C ASP A 220 14.85 -0.55 -3.17
N ASP A 221 14.23 0.50 -3.74
CA ASP A 221 14.91 1.68 -4.24
C ASP A 221 15.45 2.55 -3.09
N ALA A 222 16.78 2.55 -2.94
CA ALA A 222 17.45 3.31 -1.90
C ALA A 222 17.25 4.83 -2.02
N ALA A 223 17.02 5.37 -3.21
CA ALA A 223 16.75 6.80 -3.37
C ALA A 223 15.35 7.15 -2.89
N ALA A 224 14.35 6.31 -3.19
CA ALA A 224 13.01 6.44 -2.65
C ALA A 224 13.01 6.36 -1.12
N LEU A 225 13.58 5.28 -0.55
CA LEU A 225 13.69 5.07 0.90
C LEU A 225 14.35 6.26 1.63
N ASN A 226 15.45 6.79 1.08
CA ASN A 226 16.13 7.93 1.69
C ASN A 226 15.32 9.23 1.60
N ALA A 227 14.62 9.48 0.50
CA ALA A 227 13.87 10.72 0.32
C ALA A 227 12.55 10.74 1.10
N THR A 228 11.83 9.61 1.14
CA THR A 228 10.52 9.53 1.80
C THR A 228 10.65 9.48 3.33
N CYS A 229 11.64 8.74 3.85
CA CYS A 229 11.80 8.53 5.30
C CYS A 229 13.22 8.47 5.84
N GLY A 230 14.23 8.91 5.07
CA GLY A 230 15.59 9.06 5.59
C GLY A 230 16.35 7.76 5.83
N GLY A 231 15.91 6.64 5.23
CA GLY A 231 16.65 5.37 5.31
C GLY A 231 16.24 4.43 6.46
N GLY A 232 15.32 4.86 7.33
CA GLY A 232 15.05 4.19 8.59
C GLY A 232 13.64 3.62 8.75
N CYS A 233 12.82 3.60 7.69
CA CYS A 233 11.42 3.16 7.77
C CYS A 233 11.15 1.89 6.97
N SER A 234 10.20 1.07 7.42
CA SER A 234 9.62 -0.04 6.66
C SER A 234 8.48 0.41 5.74
N GLY A 235 7.85 1.55 6.03
CA GLY A 235 6.85 2.14 5.17
C GLY A 235 6.52 3.59 5.53
N VAL A 236 5.75 4.23 4.66
CA VAL A 236 5.30 5.62 4.81
C VAL A 236 4.08 5.86 3.93
N ALA A 237 2.96 6.21 4.57
CA ALA A 237 1.71 6.58 3.92
C ALA A 237 1.21 7.97 4.34
N LEU A 238 0.49 8.61 3.42
CA LEU A 238 -0.28 9.81 3.70
C LEU A 238 -1.61 9.41 4.35
N VAL A 239 -2.07 10.19 5.33
CA VAL A 239 -3.30 9.86 6.08
C VAL A 239 -4.55 10.38 5.35
N ASN A 240 -5.64 9.60 5.34
CA ASN A 240 -6.96 9.96 4.77
C ASN A 240 -6.96 10.20 3.25
N THR A 241 -6.23 9.39 2.50
CA THR A 241 -6.08 9.52 1.04
C THR A 241 -6.94 8.57 0.23
N PHE A 242 -7.38 7.43 0.78
CA PHE A 242 -8.04 6.34 0.03
C PHE A 242 -9.26 6.80 -0.79
N ASP A 243 -10.12 7.64 -0.21
CA ASP A 243 -11.32 8.16 -0.87
C ASP A 243 -11.17 9.65 -1.26
N SER A 244 -9.96 10.21 -1.20
CA SER A 244 -9.74 11.66 -1.32
C SER A 244 -10.19 12.18 -2.68
N THR A 245 -11.00 13.25 -2.65
CA THR A 245 -11.48 13.95 -3.87
C THR A 245 -10.79 15.28 -4.11
N TRP A 246 -9.75 15.60 -3.32
CA TRP A 246 -9.09 16.90 -3.41
C TRP A 246 -8.38 17.09 -4.76
N ARG A 247 -7.79 16.01 -5.28
CA ARG A 247 -7.24 15.93 -6.64
C ARG A 247 -7.61 14.59 -7.26
N SER A 248 -7.83 14.61 -8.57
CA SER A 248 -8.20 13.45 -9.37
C SER A 248 -7.00 12.80 -10.08
N ASP A 249 -5.79 13.28 -9.83
CA ASP A 249 -4.55 12.68 -10.31
C ASP A 249 -3.82 12.00 -9.15
N SER A 250 -2.77 11.25 -9.47
CA SER A 250 -1.96 10.47 -8.51
C SER A 250 -1.11 11.35 -7.58
N TYR A 251 -1.55 12.56 -7.25
CA TYR A 251 -0.78 13.49 -6.43
C TYR A 251 -0.56 12.96 -5.02
N LEU A 252 -1.55 12.32 -4.42
CA LEU A 252 -1.45 11.76 -3.07
C LEU A 252 -0.88 10.33 -3.04
N GLU A 253 -0.55 9.79 -4.21
CA GLU A 253 0.00 8.45 -4.38
C GLU A 253 1.53 8.47 -4.53
N PRO A 254 2.21 7.33 -4.33
CA PRO A 254 1.71 6.09 -3.72
C PRO A 254 1.93 6.06 -2.20
N ALA A 255 1.33 5.09 -1.50
CA ALA A 255 1.87 4.62 -0.23
C ALA A 255 3.14 3.78 -0.50
N TRP A 256 4.16 3.91 0.36
CA TRP A 256 5.44 3.21 0.17
C TRP A 256 5.65 2.13 1.22
N VAL A 257 6.09 0.95 0.77
CA VAL A 257 6.60 -0.11 1.64
C VAL A 257 7.97 -0.56 1.15
N PHE A 258 8.94 -0.64 2.06
CA PHE A 258 10.32 -1.00 1.76
C PHE A 258 10.64 -2.42 2.25
N SER A 259 10.57 -3.40 1.33
CA SER A 259 10.82 -4.82 1.61
C SER A 259 12.23 -5.11 2.16
N SER A 260 13.21 -4.31 1.76
CA SER A 260 14.58 -4.34 2.32
C SER A 260 14.63 -4.04 3.81
N MET A 261 13.59 -3.37 4.35
CA MET A 261 13.47 -2.98 5.75
C MET A 261 12.55 -3.91 6.56
N THR A 262 11.96 -4.93 5.91
CA THR A 262 11.11 -5.95 6.55
C THR A 262 11.84 -7.30 6.71
N SER A 263 13.18 -7.26 6.72
CA SER A 263 14.05 -8.43 6.86
C SER A 263 13.84 -9.52 5.79
N GLY A 264 13.36 -9.14 4.60
CA GLY A 264 13.04 -10.08 3.52
C GLY A 264 11.89 -11.03 3.85
N SER A 265 11.03 -10.69 4.82
CA SER A 265 9.87 -11.49 5.19
C SER A 265 8.61 -11.03 4.44
N ALA A 266 7.95 -11.97 3.74
CA ALA A 266 6.66 -11.70 3.11
C ALA A 266 5.58 -11.35 4.15
N VAL A 267 5.60 -12.02 5.31
CA VAL A 267 4.64 -11.74 6.40
C VAL A 267 4.82 -10.32 6.91
N LEU A 268 6.04 -9.91 7.29
CA LEU A 268 6.26 -8.55 7.79
C LEU A 268 5.97 -7.48 6.72
N THR A 269 6.22 -7.78 5.46
CA THR A 269 5.91 -6.87 4.34
C THR A 269 4.41 -6.73 4.16
N ALA A 270 3.65 -7.82 4.23
CA ALA A 270 2.19 -7.78 4.16
C ALA A 270 1.56 -7.05 5.34
N GLU A 271 2.04 -7.28 6.56
CA GLU A 271 1.58 -6.55 7.74
C GLU A 271 1.92 -5.06 7.63
N THR A 272 3.10 -4.71 7.10
CA THR A 272 3.47 -3.30 6.83
C THR A 272 2.56 -2.69 5.77
N ILE A 273 2.28 -3.39 4.66
CA ILE A 273 1.32 -2.92 3.63
C ILE A 273 -0.04 -2.67 4.25
N ALA A 274 -0.55 -3.63 5.03
CA ALA A 274 -1.86 -3.50 5.63
C ALA A 274 -1.92 -2.32 6.62
N HIS A 275 -0.84 -2.07 7.36
CA HIS A 275 -0.67 -0.90 8.22
C HIS A 275 -0.66 0.42 7.42
N GLU A 276 0.14 0.53 6.37
CA GLU A 276 0.21 1.74 5.53
C GLU A 276 -1.13 2.06 4.88
N VAL A 277 -1.82 1.04 4.34
CA VAL A 277 -3.16 1.19 3.79
C VAL A 277 -4.15 1.58 4.90
N GLY A 278 -3.95 1.10 6.13
CA GLY A 278 -4.72 1.57 7.29
C GLY A 278 -4.64 3.09 7.48
N HIS A 279 -3.47 3.69 7.29
CA HIS A 279 -3.35 5.16 7.31
C HIS A 279 -4.10 5.84 6.17
N THR A 280 -4.13 5.27 4.97
CA THR A 280 -4.88 5.85 3.85
C THR A 280 -6.40 5.86 4.13
N PHE A 281 -6.88 4.89 4.92
CA PHE A 281 -8.23 4.86 5.52
C PHE A 281 -8.42 5.79 6.75
N GLY A 282 -7.35 6.43 7.23
CA GLY A 282 -7.40 7.37 8.34
C GLY A 282 -7.14 6.77 9.71
N LEU A 283 -6.63 5.53 9.79
CA LEU A 283 -6.25 4.91 11.06
C LEU A 283 -4.97 5.52 11.61
N HIS A 284 -4.87 5.60 12.93
CA HIS A 284 -3.71 6.09 13.66
C HIS A 284 -3.05 4.95 14.45
N HIS A 285 -1.81 5.18 14.92
CA HIS A 285 -1.08 4.14 15.63
C HIS A 285 -1.78 3.67 16.91
N ASP A 286 -1.78 2.35 17.09
CA ASP A 286 -2.17 1.67 18.30
C ASP A 286 -0.95 1.54 19.20
N GLY A 287 -0.78 2.52 20.09
CA GLY A 287 0.31 2.58 21.05
C GLY A 287 -0.10 2.30 22.49
N ASP A 288 0.81 2.60 23.41
CA ASP A 288 0.55 2.62 24.84
C ASP A 288 0.99 3.97 25.46
N ALA A 289 0.98 4.06 26.79
CA ALA A 289 1.35 5.30 27.49
C ALA A 289 2.82 5.73 27.28
N THR A 290 3.67 4.83 26.78
CA THR A 290 5.12 4.98 26.68
C THR A 290 5.69 4.72 25.29
N HIS A 291 4.95 4.04 24.42
CA HIS A 291 5.36 3.70 23.06
C HIS A 291 4.27 4.11 22.07
N GLU A 292 4.71 4.65 20.94
CA GLU A 292 3.86 4.94 19.79
C GLU A 292 3.29 3.66 19.16
N TYR A 293 4.03 2.56 19.20
CA TYR A 293 3.55 1.23 18.79
C TYR A 293 3.41 0.29 20.00
N SER A 294 2.23 -0.30 20.13
CA SER A 294 2.03 -1.46 20.98
C SER A 294 2.63 -2.69 20.29
N SER A 295 3.46 -3.43 21.01
CA SER A 295 3.98 -4.73 20.56
C SER A 295 2.99 -5.88 20.77
N GLY A 296 1.83 -5.60 21.36
CA GLY A 296 0.84 -6.58 21.79
C GLY A 296 1.34 -7.51 22.90
N HIS A 297 0.57 -8.58 23.14
CA HIS A 297 0.80 -9.54 24.22
C HIS A 297 0.42 -10.96 23.77
N GLY A 298 0.93 -11.97 24.47
CA GLY A 298 0.72 -13.36 24.07
C GLY A 298 1.19 -13.60 22.63
N ASN A 299 0.28 -14.05 21.76
CA ASN A 299 0.53 -14.25 20.32
C ASN A 299 -0.08 -13.16 19.43
N TRP A 300 -0.68 -12.12 20.02
CA TRP A 300 -1.47 -11.11 19.33
C TRP A 300 -0.83 -9.73 19.37
N PHE A 301 -1.06 -8.91 18.35
CA PHE A 301 -0.73 -7.50 18.33
C PHE A 301 -1.76 -6.69 17.51
N PRO A 302 -1.99 -5.41 17.85
CA PRO A 302 -2.81 -4.54 17.02
C PRO A 302 -2.06 -4.23 15.71
N LEU A 303 -2.75 -4.29 14.58
CA LEU A 303 -2.17 -4.11 13.25
C LEU A 303 -1.60 -2.70 13.05
N MET A 304 -2.26 -1.68 13.61
CA MET A 304 -1.76 -0.31 13.68
C MET A 304 -0.69 -0.10 14.78
N GLY A 305 -0.27 -1.18 15.45
CA GLY A 305 0.92 -1.25 16.29
C GLY A 305 2.12 -1.80 15.50
N SER A 306 3.03 -2.48 16.18
CA SER A 306 4.22 -3.05 15.52
C SER A 306 4.77 -4.24 16.29
N SER A 307 4.81 -5.43 15.66
CA SER A 307 5.29 -6.65 16.32
C SER A 307 5.82 -7.70 15.33
N ILE A 308 6.43 -8.75 15.88
CA ILE A 308 6.75 -10.01 15.17
C ILE A 308 5.87 -11.18 15.63
N ARG A 309 4.83 -10.87 16.44
CA ARG A 309 3.85 -11.85 16.93
C ARG A 309 3.01 -12.40 15.78
N ALA A 310 2.34 -13.51 16.05
CA ALA A 310 1.73 -14.32 15.02
C ALA A 310 0.36 -13.85 14.51
N VAL A 311 -0.42 -13.19 15.36
CA VAL A 311 -1.79 -12.77 15.07
C VAL A 311 -1.84 -11.25 15.07
N GLY A 312 -1.76 -10.64 13.89
CA GLY A 312 -1.95 -9.21 13.69
C GLY A 312 -3.40 -8.93 13.28
N GLN A 313 -4.11 -8.12 14.05
CA GLN A 313 -5.51 -7.79 13.79
C GLN A 313 -5.77 -6.29 13.97
N PHE A 314 -6.70 -5.73 13.20
CA PHE A 314 -7.27 -4.42 13.48
C PHE A 314 -7.83 -4.36 14.92
N SER A 315 -7.86 -3.17 15.51
CA SER A 315 -8.16 -2.99 16.93
C SER A 315 -9.32 -2.05 17.22
N ILE A 316 -9.83 -2.18 18.45
CA ILE A 316 -10.68 -1.20 19.14
C ILE A 316 -10.01 -0.63 20.40
N GLY A 317 -8.71 -0.90 20.59
CA GLY A 317 -7.98 -0.46 21.78
C GLY A 317 -8.37 -1.22 23.06
N GLU A 318 -8.79 -2.48 22.95
CA GLU A 318 -9.19 -3.31 24.09
C GLU A 318 -8.02 -3.81 24.95
N TYR A 319 -6.78 -3.62 24.49
CA TYR A 319 -5.59 -4.07 25.20
C TYR A 319 -5.18 -3.11 26.33
N ALA A 320 -4.42 -3.64 27.29
CA ALA A 320 -4.02 -2.88 28.46
C ALA A 320 -3.17 -1.65 28.09
N GLY A 321 -3.64 -0.47 28.49
CA GLY A 321 -2.91 0.78 28.32
C GLY A 321 -3.00 1.39 26.92
N ALA A 322 -3.92 0.91 26.06
CA ALA A 322 -4.17 1.48 24.74
C ALA A 322 -4.34 3.01 24.81
N ASN A 323 -3.54 3.72 24.00
CA ASN A 323 -3.61 5.18 23.87
C ASN A 323 -4.50 5.62 22.68
N ASN A 324 -4.86 4.67 21.82
CA ASN A 324 -5.80 4.79 20.73
C ASN A 324 -6.96 3.81 20.94
N THR A 325 -8.18 4.26 20.68
CA THR A 325 -9.41 3.46 20.82
C THR A 325 -10.30 3.70 19.60
N GLU A 326 -9.66 3.85 18.44
CA GLU A 326 -10.34 3.91 17.16
C GLU A 326 -11.04 2.56 16.92
N ASP A 327 -12.21 2.59 16.30
CA ASP A 327 -12.84 1.38 15.79
C ASP A 327 -12.36 1.22 14.35
N ASP A 328 -11.25 0.50 14.19
CA ASP A 328 -10.54 0.38 12.93
C ASP A 328 -11.44 -0.16 11.82
N LEU A 329 -12.14 -1.26 12.08
CA LEU A 329 -13.06 -1.86 11.11
C LEU A 329 -14.18 -0.88 10.73
N ALA A 330 -14.72 -0.12 11.69
CA ALA A 330 -15.75 0.87 11.40
C ALA A 330 -15.21 2.10 10.67
N LEU A 331 -13.94 2.47 10.83
CA LEU A 331 -13.30 3.55 10.10
C LEU A 331 -13.02 3.16 8.66
N ILE A 332 -12.46 1.97 8.41
CA ILE A 332 -12.28 1.43 7.05
C ILE A 332 -13.65 1.34 6.35
N ALA A 333 -14.68 0.83 7.05
CA ALA A 333 -16.04 0.69 6.53
C ALA A 333 -16.71 2.00 6.06
N LYS A 334 -16.21 3.17 6.48
CA LYS A 334 -16.72 4.47 6.01
C LYS A 334 -16.28 4.77 4.58
N GLU A 335 -15.09 4.34 4.21
CA GLU A 335 -14.46 4.66 2.93
C GLU A 335 -14.55 3.50 1.93
N ALA A 336 -14.45 2.26 2.42
CA ALA A 336 -14.73 1.04 1.67
C ALA A 336 -15.77 0.20 2.45
N PRO A 337 -17.03 0.09 1.98
CA PRO A 337 -18.09 -0.58 2.73
C PRO A 337 -17.77 -2.03 3.08
N LEU A 338 -18.36 -2.56 4.16
CA LEU A 338 -18.34 -4.00 4.42
C LEU A 338 -19.01 -4.76 3.26
N ARG A 339 -18.49 -5.96 2.96
CA ARG A 339 -19.14 -6.88 2.02
C ARG A 339 -20.50 -7.29 2.54
N LEU A 340 -21.37 -7.65 1.61
CA LEU A 340 -22.58 -8.37 1.96
C LEU A 340 -22.19 -9.76 2.46
N ASP A 341 -22.85 -10.20 3.53
CA ASP A 341 -22.79 -11.58 4.05
C ASP A 341 -22.94 -12.56 2.88
N ASP A 342 -21.92 -13.42 2.69
CA ASP A 342 -21.86 -14.34 1.57
C ASP A 342 -22.62 -15.64 1.84
N ARG A 343 -22.90 -15.94 3.11
CA ARG A 343 -23.65 -17.14 3.53
C ARG A 343 -24.83 -16.73 4.40
N SER A 344 -25.41 -17.71 5.11
CA SER A 344 -26.55 -17.48 5.98
C SER A 344 -26.16 -17.80 7.39
N ASN A 345 -26.39 -16.82 8.27
CA ASN A 345 -26.33 -16.91 9.72
C ASN A 345 -27.23 -17.97 10.36
N GLY A 346 -28.27 -18.44 9.66
CA GLY A 346 -29.29 -19.34 10.21
C GLY A 346 -29.47 -20.65 9.46
N MET A 347 -29.91 -21.68 10.18
CA MET A 347 -30.25 -23.00 9.61
C MET A 347 -31.36 -22.96 8.55
N LEU A 348 -32.23 -21.95 8.59
CA LEU A 348 -33.40 -21.87 7.69
C LEU A 348 -32.99 -21.60 6.23
N LEU A 349 -31.96 -20.78 6.02
CA LEU A 349 -31.45 -20.39 4.71
C LEU A 349 -30.03 -20.93 4.48
N ALA A 350 -29.61 -21.93 5.28
CA ALA A 350 -28.30 -22.55 5.17
C ALA A 350 -28.09 -23.17 3.77
N GLU A 351 -26.93 -22.89 3.19
CA GLU A 351 -26.61 -23.36 1.84
C GLU A 351 -26.24 -24.85 1.84
N PRO A 352 -26.68 -25.65 0.85
CA PRO A 352 -26.29 -27.05 0.75
C PRO A 352 -24.79 -27.23 0.47
N LEU A 353 -24.11 -28.00 1.32
CA LEU A 353 -22.73 -28.44 1.11
C LEU A 353 -22.66 -29.97 1.02
N ALA A 354 -22.14 -30.48 -0.09
CA ALA A 354 -22.02 -31.92 -0.30
C ALA A 354 -20.83 -32.51 0.47
N THR A 355 -20.97 -33.73 0.99
CA THR A 355 -19.84 -34.47 1.57
C THR A 355 -18.75 -34.67 0.53
N GLY A 356 -17.48 -34.57 0.93
CA GLY A 356 -16.34 -34.70 0.04
C GLY A 356 -16.11 -33.47 -0.85
N THR A 357 -16.74 -32.33 -0.54
CA THR A 357 -16.53 -31.06 -1.25
C THR A 357 -15.96 -29.99 -0.33
N LEU A 358 -15.46 -28.93 -0.97
CA LEU A 358 -14.82 -27.77 -0.37
C LEU A 358 -15.60 -26.54 -0.83
N VAL A 359 -15.79 -25.56 0.06
CA VAL A 359 -16.41 -24.28 -0.25
C VAL A 359 -15.62 -23.15 0.42
N ASP A 360 -15.49 -22.02 -0.27
CA ASP A 360 -14.89 -20.79 0.27
C ASP A 360 -15.95 -19.95 0.99
N GLY A 361 -15.58 -19.19 2.02
CA GLY A 361 -16.47 -18.24 2.68
C GLY A 361 -15.71 -17.10 3.35
N VAL A 362 -16.44 -16.07 3.82
CA VAL A 362 -15.85 -14.91 4.47
C VAL A 362 -16.65 -14.56 5.74
N ILE A 363 -15.99 -14.60 6.90
CA ILE A 363 -16.55 -14.01 8.12
C ILE A 363 -16.27 -12.51 8.06
N SER A 364 -17.27 -11.72 7.68
CA SER A 364 -17.13 -10.28 7.40
C SER A 364 -17.30 -9.38 8.62
N THR A 365 -17.95 -9.88 9.68
CA THR A 365 -18.12 -9.17 10.95
C THR A 365 -18.06 -10.14 12.12
N ARG A 366 -17.82 -9.64 13.33
CA ARG A 366 -17.88 -10.46 14.56
C ARG A 366 -19.24 -11.11 14.86
N THR A 367 -20.30 -10.68 14.16
CA THR A 367 -21.64 -11.28 14.29
C THR A 367 -21.99 -12.18 13.10
N ASP A 368 -21.05 -12.31 12.17
CA ASP A 368 -21.22 -13.09 10.95
C ASP A 368 -20.92 -14.56 11.23
N GLN A 369 -21.89 -15.40 10.93
CA GLN A 369 -21.83 -16.83 11.09
C GLN A 369 -22.25 -17.47 9.78
N ASP A 370 -21.49 -18.48 9.35
CA ASP A 370 -21.78 -19.15 8.10
C ASP A 370 -22.33 -20.54 8.38
N VAL A 371 -23.60 -20.76 8.04
CA VAL A 371 -24.27 -22.05 8.25
C VAL A 371 -24.51 -22.77 6.92
N PHE A 372 -24.00 -24.00 6.84
CA PHE A 372 -24.21 -24.91 5.72
C PHE A 372 -25.06 -26.10 6.14
N VAL A 373 -25.91 -26.60 5.24
CA VAL A 373 -26.66 -27.85 5.44
C VAL A 373 -25.95 -29.01 4.72
N VAL A 374 -25.68 -30.07 5.47
CA VAL A 374 -24.95 -31.26 4.99
C VAL A 374 -25.87 -32.48 5.09
N ASN A 375 -26.09 -33.16 3.96
CA ASN A 375 -26.76 -34.45 3.94
C ASN A 375 -25.72 -35.58 3.99
N HIS A 376 -25.53 -36.19 5.16
CA HIS A 376 -24.57 -37.27 5.39
C HIS A 376 -25.20 -38.63 5.03
N PRO A 377 -24.74 -39.33 3.99
CA PRO A 377 -25.47 -40.49 3.44
C PRO A 377 -25.05 -41.84 4.07
N CYS A 378 -24.26 -41.83 5.14
CA CYS A 378 -23.65 -43.02 5.71
C CYS A 378 -23.56 -42.97 7.24
N ASN A 379 -23.16 -44.10 7.84
CA ASN A 379 -23.00 -44.26 9.28
C ASN A 379 -21.51 -44.29 9.69
N THR A 380 -20.77 -43.26 9.28
CA THR A 380 -19.32 -43.10 9.57
C THR A 380 -19.08 -41.75 10.24
N ASN A 381 -17.83 -41.46 10.62
CA ASN A 381 -17.50 -40.16 11.17
C ASN A 381 -17.84 -39.05 10.16
N LEU A 382 -18.51 -38.00 10.65
CA LEU A 382 -18.67 -36.75 9.92
C LEU A 382 -17.65 -35.76 10.46
N VAL A 383 -16.71 -35.34 9.62
CA VAL A 383 -15.68 -34.36 9.97
C VAL A 383 -15.94 -33.10 9.16
N ALA A 384 -16.05 -31.97 9.86
CA ALA A 384 -16.07 -30.64 9.26
C ALA A 384 -14.77 -29.93 9.67
N ARG A 385 -14.03 -29.41 8.68
CA ARG A 385 -12.77 -28.68 8.89
C ARG A 385 -12.83 -27.34 8.18
N ALA A 386 -12.68 -26.26 8.94
CA ALA A 386 -12.45 -24.92 8.42
C ALA A 386 -10.95 -24.62 8.47
N THR A 387 -10.42 -24.12 7.35
CA THR A 387 -9.00 -23.79 7.19
C THR A 387 -8.87 -22.36 6.67
N GLY A 388 -8.03 -21.55 7.32
CA GLY A 388 -7.75 -20.18 6.92
C GLY A 388 -6.55 -20.11 5.96
N ILE A 389 -5.97 -18.92 5.82
CA ILE A 389 -4.83 -18.70 4.91
C ILE A 389 -3.47 -19.17 5.46
N GLY A 390 -3.40 -19.53 6.75
CA GLY A 390 -2.16 -19.91 7.43
C GLY A 390 -1.34 -18.70 7.90
N ALA A 391 -0.15 -18.50 7.34
CA ALA A 391 0.71 -17.39 7.75
C ALA A 391 0.03 -16.04 7.49
N GLY A 392 0.03 -15.13 8.48
CA GLY A 392 -0.63 -13.83 8.40
C GLY A 392 -2.16 -13.84 8.58
N ALA A 393 -2.76 -15.01 8.87
CA ALA A 393 -4.19 -15.13 9.14
C ALA A 393 -4.65 -14.22 10.29
N SER A 394 -5.82 -13.61 10.11
CA SER A 394 -6.47 -12.78 11.13
C SER A 394 -7.69 -13.49 11.72
N LEU A 395 -8.37 -14.33 10.92
CA LEU A 395 -9.53 -15.08 11.35
C LEU A 395 -9.12 -16.25 12.27
N ASP A 396 -9.48 -16.15 13.55
CA ASP A 396 -9.50 -17.27 14.50
C ASP A 396 -10.89 -17.90 14.48
N MET A 397 -11.01 -19.20 14.18
CA MET A 397 -12.30 -19.82 13.87
C MET A 397 -12.73 -20.84 14.91
N SER A 398 -14.05 -20.98 15.04
CA SER A 398 -14.66 -22.21 15.54
C SER A 398 -15.51 -22.91 14.48
N VAL A 399 -15.65 -24.23 14.63
CA VAL A 399 -16.58 -25.06 13.85
C VAL A 399 -17.56 -25.72 14.81
N THR A 400 -18.85 -25.51 14.60
CA THR A 400 -19.93 -26.22 15.30
C THR A 400 -20.68 -27.13 14.33
N VAL A 401 -20.89 -28.39 14.68
CA VAL A 401 -21.82 -29.28 13.98
C VAL A 401 -23.10 -29.39 14.79
N LEU A 402 -24.24 -29.08 14.17
CA LEU A 402 -25.58 -29.18 14.73
C LEU A 402 -26.32 -30.37 14.10
N ASP A 403 -27.21 -31.00 14.87
CA ASP A 403 -28.18 -31.96 14.33
C ASP A 403 -29.36 -31.23 13.62
N SER A 404 -30.29 -32.01 13.07
CA SER A 404 -31.48 -31.47 12.39
C SER A 404 -32.45 -30.72 13.31
N GLY A 405 -32.33 -30.86 14.62
CA GLY A 405 -33.07 -30.10 15.63
C GLY A 405 -32.36 -28.82 16.08
N GLY A 406 -31.15 -28.56 15.59
CA GLY A 406 -30.33 -27.41 15.96
C GLY A 406 -29.51 -27.59 17.24
N SER A 407 -29.42 -28.81 17.77
CA SER A 407 -28.57 -29.10 18.94
C SER A 407 -27.13 -29.35 18.52
N THR A 408 -26.17 -28.76 19.24
CA THR A 408 -24.74 -29.00 19.01
C THR A 408 -24.39 -30.46 19.31
N VAL A 409 -23.82 -31.14 18.31
CA VAL A 409 -23.36 -32.54 18.37
C VAL A 409 -21.84 -32.69 18.24
N ALA A 410 -21.15 -31.66 17.72
CA ALA A 410 -19.70 -31.54 17.81
C ALA A 410 -19.29 -30.07 17.79
N TYR A 411 -18.13 -29.77 18.37
CA TYR A 411 -17.57 -28.42 18.44
C TYR A 411 -16.04 -28.50 18.38
N GLY A 412 -15.41 -27.56 17.68
CA GLY A 412 -13.98 -27.41 17.60
C GLY A 412 -13.58 -25.94 17.62
N ASP A 413 -12.74 -25.59 18.57
CA ASP A 413 -12.13 -24.27 18.76
C ASP A 413 -10.74 -24.52 19.37
N PRO A 414 -9.72 -24.80 18.55
CA PRO A 414 -8.38 -25.02 19.04
C PRO A 414 -7.80 -23.74 19.64
N THR A 415 -7.05 -23.87 20.73
CA THR A 415 -6.45 -22.68 21.34
C THR A 415 -5.42 -22.04 20.40
N SER A 416 -5.69 -20.82 19.98
CA SER A 416 -4.77 -19.98 19.22
C SER A 416 -3.42 -19.80 19.93
N GLY A 417 -2.35 -19.87 19.14
CA GLY A 417 -0.98 -19.73 19.60
C GLY A 417 -0.04 -19.25 18.50
N GLN A 418 1.26 -19.42 18.73
CA GLN A 418 2.30 -19.07 17.76
C GLN A 418 3.39 -20.13 17.65
N ASN A 419 3.90 -20.35 16.45
CA ASN A 419 5.07 -21.18 16.22
C ASN A 419 6.35 -20.38 16.53
N ALA A 420 6.92 -20.63 17.71
CA ALA A 420 8.14 -19.96 18.16
C ALA A 420 9.42 -20.31 17.36
N LEU A 421 9.35 -21.30 16.46
CA LEU A 421 10.47 -21.68 15.59
C LEU A 421 10.40 -21.01 14.20
N ALA A 422 9.31 -20.31 13.89
CA ALA A 422 9.16 -19.54 12.66
C ALA A 422 9.65 -18.10 12.84
N TRP A 423 10.13 -17.50 11.76
CA TRP A 423 10.50 -16.08 11.70
C TRP A 423 9.78 -15.37 10.52
N PRO A 424 8.97 -14.32 10.79
CA PRO A 424 8.41 -13.98 12.11
C PRO A 424 7.54 -15.13 12.63
N TYR A 425 7.00 -14.99 13.85
CA TYR A 425 6.14 -16.03 14.38
C TYR A 425 4.92 -16.23 13.49
N THR A 426 4.57 -17.48 13.19
CA THR A 426 3.36 -17.81 12.42
C THR A 426 2.26 -18.33 13.34
N PRO A 427 0.99 -18.06 13.03
CA PRO A 427 -0.12 -18.50 13.89
C PRO A 427 -0.28 -20.01 13.84
N ILE A 428 -0.76 -20.57 14.95
CA ILE A 428 -1.21 -21.96 15.05
C ILE A 428 -2.54 -21.97 15.79
N GLY A 429 -3.39 -22.95 15.49
CA GLY A 429 -4.67 -23.13 16.18
C GLY A 429 -5.79 -22.20 15.73
N LEU A 430 -5.60 -21.40 14.66
CA LEU A 430 -6.68 -20.58 14.08
C LEU A 430 -7.63 -21.38 13.18
N ASP A 431 -7.16 -22.50 12.63
CA ASP A 431 -8.01 -23.47 11.94
C ASP A 431 -8.85 -24.27 12.94
N ALA A 432 -10.04 -24.71 12.53
CA ALA A 432 -10.93 -25.49 13.38
C ALA A 432 -11.41 -26.79 12.74
N THR A 433 -11.62 -27.82 13.57
CA THR A 433 -12.18 -29.11 13.13
C THR A 433 -13.13 -29.66 14.17
N ALA A 434 -14.33 -30.05 13.74
CA ALA A 434 -15.31 -30.73 14.57
C ALA A 434 -15.61 -32.12 13.98
N THR A 435 -15.69 -33.14 14.83
CA THR A 435 -15.96 -34.53 14.42
C THR A 435 -17.15 -35.09 15.19
N VAL A 436 -18.19 -35.47 14.46
CA VAL A 436 -19.28 -36.30 14.98
C VAL A 436 -18.88 -37.76 14.78
N SER A 437 -18.46 -38.42 15.86
CA SER A 437 -18.03 -39.83 15.81
C SER A 437 -19.21 -40.75 15.55
N SER A 438 -19.07 -41.68 14.59
CA SER A 438 -20.14 -42.60 14.19
C SER A 438 -21.47 -41.90 13.88
N ALA A 439 -21.40 -40.74 13.19
CA ALA A 439 -22.56 -39.97 12.79
C ALA A 439 -23.54 -40.86 12.00
N ALA A 440 -24.80 -40.87 12.41
CA ALA A 440 -25.84 -41.56 11.66
C ALA A 440 -26.10 -40.84 10.33
N SER A 441 -26.55 -41.57 9.33
CA SER A 441 -27.01 -40.95 8.09
C SER A 441 -28.19 -40.01 8.38
N GLY A 442 -28.13 -38.80 7.83
CA GLY A 442 -29.11 -37.76 8.10
C GLY A 442 -28.61 -36.36 7.75
N VAL A 443 -29.42 -35.37 8.14
CA VAL A 443 -29.11 -33.95 7.93
C VAL A 443 -28.39 -33.41 9.16
N TYR A 444 -27.28 -32.72 8.89
CA TYR A 444 -26.52 -31.94 9.86
C TYR A 444 -26.36 -30.52 9.35
N TYR A 445 -26.02 -29.60 10.25
CA TYR A 445 -25.63 -28.25 9.89
C TYR A 445 -24.22 -27.99 10.40
N VAL A 446 -23.40 -27.31 9.61
CA VAL A 446 -22.06 -26.89 10.00
C VAL A 446 -22.08 -25.38 10.08
N ARG A 447 -21.71 -24.83 11.24
CA ARG A 447 -21.61 -23.40 11.48
C ARG A 447 -20.15 -23.01 11.71
N ILE A 448 -19.70 -21.98 10.99
CA ILE A 448 -18.42 -21.31 11.17
C ILE A 448 -18.65 -19.98 11.88
N ASP A 449 -17.74 -19.60 12.77
CA ASP A 449 -17.81 -18.35 13.55
C ASP A 449 -16.40 -17.85 13.85
N GLY A 450 -16.22 -16.53 13.87
CA GLY A 450 -15.01 -15.89 14.35
C GLY A 450 -14.97 -15.88 15.89
N VAL A 451 -13.83 -16.22 16.49
CA VAL A 451 -13.71 -16.35 17.96
C VAL A 451 -12.54 -15.54 18.52
N GLY A 452 -12.58 -15.28 19.83
CA GLY A 452 -11.48 -14.67 20.56
C GLY A 452 -10.73 -15.69 21.40
N LYS A 453 -9.61 -15.25 21.98
CA LYS A 453 -8.78 -16.07 22.87
C LYS A 453 -8.49 -15.29 24.15
N GLY A 454 -8.69 -15.92 25.32
CA GLY A 454 -8.22 -15.38 26.60
C GLY A 454 -8.84 -14.01 26.96
N ASP A 455 -8.12 -13.21 27.74
CA ASP A 455 -8.52 -11.85 28.10
C ASP A 455 -7.73 -10.83 27.25
N PRO A 456 -8.42 -9.92 26.50
CA PRO A 456 -7.79 -8.86 25.72
C PRO A 456 -6.84 -7.95 26.53
N LEU A 457 -7.05 -7.83 27.85
CA LEU A 457 -6.20 -7.01 28.70
C LEU A 457 -4.89 -7.70 29.11
N THR A 458 -4.74 -9.01 28.89
CA THR A 458 -3.57 -9.74 29.40
C THR A 458 -2.93 -10.73 28.43
N ASP A 459 -3.70 -11.64 27.83
CA ASP A 459 -3.14 -12.86 27.21
C ASP A 459 -3.83 -13.31 25.92
N GLY A 460 -4.77 -12.53 25.40
CA GLY A 460 -5.25 -12.69 24.03
C GLY A 460 -6.06 -11.52 23.50
N TYR A 461 -7.21 -11.78 22.88
CA TYR A 461 -7.95 -10.83 22.05
C TYR A 461 -9.42 -11.23 22.00
N SER A 462 -10.30 -10.27 21.73
CA SER A 462 -11.72 -10.54 21.53
C SER A 462 -11.95 -11.04 20.10
N ASP A 463 -13.17 -11.50 19.82
CA ASP A 463 -13.67 -11.83 18.48
C ASP A 463 -13.80 -10.61 17.55
N TYR A 464 -13.51 -9.38 18.00
CA TYR A 464 -13.74 -8.14 17.25
C TYR A 464 -13.19 -8.19 15.81
N ALA A 465 -11.92 -8.59 15.65
CA ALA A 465 -11.22 -8.63 14.37
C ALA A 465 -10.79 -10.04 13.97
N SER A 466 -11.44 -11.06 14.56
CA SER A 466 -11.40 -12.43 14.06
C SER A 466 -12.36 -12.55 12.87
N VAL A 467 -12.01 -11.86 11.80
CA VAL A 467 -12.72 -11.77 10.52
C VAL A 467 -11.74 -12.12 9.41
N GLY A 468 -12.23 -12.70 8.32
CA GLY A 468 -11.35 -13.16 7.24
C GLY A 468 -11.96 -14.22 6.35
N GLN A 469 -11.15 -14.77 5.45
CA GLN A 469 -11.54 -15.82 4.52
C GLN A 469 -11.26 -17.20 5.11
N TYR A 470 -12.10 -18.16 4.77
CA TYR A 470 -11.86 -19.56 5.12
C TYR A 470 -12.30 -20.50 3.99
N GLN A 471 -11.86 -21.74 4.10
CA GLN A 471 -12.40 -22.85 3.34
C GLN A 471 -12.96 -23.92 4.26
N LEU A 472 -14.20 -24.34 3.99
CA LEU A 472 -14.87 -25.42 4.70
C LEU A 472 -14.84 -26.71 3.87
N ALA A 473 -14.22 -27.74 4.44
CA ALA A 473 -14.23 -29.11 3.93
C ALA A 473 -15.11 -30.00 4.81
N VAL A 474 -15.95 -30.83 4.17
CA VAL A 474 -16.74 -31.87 4.84
C VAL A 474 -16.30 -33.24 4.35
N SER A 475 -16.11 -34.19 5.26
CA SER A 475 -15.60 -35.52 4.93
C SER A 475 -16.55 -36.32 4.05
N SER A 476 -15.99 -37.08 3.11
CA SER A 476 -16.67 -38.18 2.43
C SER A 476 -16.96 -39.34 3.38
N CYS A 477 -17.82 -40.27 2.97
CA CYS A 477 -18.15 -41.45 3.75
C CYS A 477 -16.97 -42.40 4.05
N ASP A 478 -15.91 -42.36 3.23
CA ASP A 478 -14.67 -43.10 3.45
C ASP A 478 -13.71 -42.40 4.44
N GLY A 479 -14.12 -41.24 4.98
CA GLY A 479 -13.35 -40.42 5.90
C GLY A 479 -12.35 -39.47 5.22
N SER A 480 -12.27 -39.45 3.89
CA SER A 480 -11.40 -38.51 3.17
C SER A 480 -11.93 -37.08 3.25
N LEU A 481 -11.02 -36.11 3.35
CA LEU A 481 -11.31 -34.68 3.26
C LEU A 481 -10.64 -34.11 2.00
N PRO A 482 -11.31 -33.21 1.27
CA PRO A 482 -10.66 -32.38 0.27
C PRO A 482 -9.44 -31.64 0.84
N VAL A 483 -8.41 -31.49 0.01
CA VAL A 483 -7.23 -30.69 0.36
C VAL A 483 -7.62 -29.22 0.21
N PRO A 484 -7.38 -28.36 1.23
CA PRO A 484 -7.57 -26.93 1.09
C PRO A 484 -6.74 -26.37 -0.07
N THR A 485 -7.31 -25.39 -0.77
CA THR A 485 -6.68 -24.63 -1.84
C THR A 485 -6.63 -23.16 -1.47
N THR A 486 -5.86 -22.34 -2.19
CA THR A 486 -5.98 -20.88 -2.02
C THR A 486 -7.22 -20.40 -2.79
N PRO A 487 -8.20 -19.73 -2.17
CA PRO A 487 -9.33 -19.12 -2.89
C PRO A 487 -8.78 -18.03 -3.80
N VAL A 488 -8.88 -18.20 -5.12
CA VAL A 488 -8.45 -17.16 -6.07
C VAL A 488 -9.35 -17.17 -7.29
N THR A 489 -9.83 -15.99 -7.64
CA THR A 489 -10.41 -15.75 -8.96
C THR A 489 -9.30 -15.20 -9.86
N VAL A 490 -8.80 -16.04 -10.76
CA VAL A 490 -7.86 -15.60 -11.80
C VAL A 490 -8.66 -15.20 -13.03
N THR A 491 -8.58 -13.94 -13.43
CA THR A 491 -9.19 -13.50 -14.69
C THR A 491 -8.44 -14.17 -15.85
N THR A 492 -9.16 -14.83 -16.76
CA THR A 492 -8.59 -15.67 -17.86
C THR A 492 -7.85 -14.88 -18.96
N THR A 493 -7.44 -13.65 -18.68
CA THR A 493 -6.72 -12.78 -19.61
C THR A 493 -5.23 -13.15 -19.58
N PRO A 494 -4.51 -13.23 -20.72
CA PRO A 494 -3.27 -13.98 -20.80
C PRO A 494 -2.12 -13.31 -20.03
N THR A 495 -1.40 -14.15 -19.29
CA THR A 495 -0.01 -14.00 -18.80
C THR A 495 0.49 -12.56 -18.70
N ALA A 496 0.27 -11.94 -17.55
CA ALA A 496 0.99 -10.73 -17.18
C ALA A 496 2.51 -11.00 -17.24
N PRO A 497 3.33 -10.05 -17.72
CA PRO A 497 4.75 -10.27 -17.93
C PRO A 497 5.42 -10.62 -16.60
N THR A 498 6.22 -11.68 -16.57
CA THR A 498 7.09 -12.03 -15.42
C THR A 498 8.33 -11.12 -15.37
N SER A 499 8.22 -9.90 -15.88
CA SER A 499 9.31 -8.94 -16.03
C SER A 499 8.84 -7.58 -15.55
N HIS A 500 9.71 -6.87 -14.82
CA HIS A 500 9.51 -5.46 -14.54
C HIS A 500 9.25 -4.68 -15.84
N PRO A 501 8.45 -3.60 -15.80
CA PRO A 501 8.38 -2.68 -16.91
C PRO A 501 9.80 -2.21 -17.22
N ALA A 502 10.24 -2.40 -18.46
CA ALA A 502 11.58 -2.00 -18.88
C ALA A 502 11.80 -0.53 -18.50
N THR A 503 12.80 -0.26 -17.67
CA THR A 503 13.06 1.09 -17.14
C THR A 503 13.14 2.07 -18.29
N ALA A 504 12.18 2.99 -18.37
CA ALA A 504 12.18 3.96 -19.45
C ALA A 504 13.44 4.82 -19.37
N THR A 505 14.07 5.06 -20.51
CA THR A 505 15.20 6.00 -20.65
C THR A 505 14.71 7.30 -21.26
N THR A 506 15.45 8.40 -21.11
CA THR A 506 15.09 9.67 -21.76
C THR A 506 14.97 9.48 -23.28
N PRO A 507 14.07 10.19 -23.99
CA PRO A 507 13.93 10.04 -25.42
C PRO A 507 15.20 10.44 -26.17
N SER A 508 15.36 9.96 -27.40
CA SER A 508 16.38 10.53 -28.29
C SER A 508 16.02 11.97 -28.71
N ALA A 509 16.99 12.70 -29.27
CA ALA A 509 16.75 14.08 -29.68
C ALA A 509 15.65 14.17 -30.77
N PRO A 510 14.68 15.10 -30.67
CA PRO A 510 13.69 15.32 -31.72
C PRO A 510 14.33 15.70 -33.06
N GLY A 511 13.68 15.32 -34.15
CA GLY A 511 14.08 15.76 -35.49
C GLY A 511 13.67 17.21 -35.73
N ILE A 512 14.63 18.14 -35.85
CA ILE A 512 14.29 19.53 -36.17
C ILE A 512 13.73 19.64 -37.60
N GLY A 513 12.56 20.27 -37.73
CA GLY A 513 11.89 20.52 -39.00
C GLY A 513 12.07 21.96 -39.48
N LEU A 514 11.18 22.39 -40.37
CA LEU A 514 11.24 23.71 -40.99
C LEU A 514 10.85 24.83 -40.01
N ALA A 515 11.84 25.68 -39.68
CA ALA A 515 11.58 26.97 -39.07
C ALA A 515 11.12 28.01 -40.10
N SER A 516 10.17 28.87 -39.76
CA SER A 516 9.68 29.96 -40.62
C SER A 516 9.53 31.29 -39.88
N SER A 517 9.82 32.40 -40.55
CA SER A 517 9.51 33.75 -40.06
C SER A 517 8.01 33.98 -39.97
N GLY A 518 7.59 34.85 -39.05
CA GLY A 518 6.25 35.44 -39.02
C GLY A 518 5.91 36.21 -40.31
N ARG A 519 4.62 36.49 -40.47
CA ARG A 519 4.10 37.23 -41.63
C ARG A 519 4.32 38.72 -41.41
N ARG A 520 4.92 39.39 -42.40
CA ARG A 520 5.12 40.85 -42.39
C ARG A 520 3.77 41.56 -42.25
N GLY A 521 3.66 42.48 -41.29
CA GLY A 521 2.44 43.25 -41.00
C GLY A 521 1.53 42.66 -39.91
N HIS A 522 1.96 41.57 -39.27
CA HIS A 522 1.28 40.91 -38.16
C HIS A 522 2.15 40.96 -36.88
N PRO A 523 1.68 40.46 -35.71
CA PRO A 523 2.51 40.36 -34.51
C PRO A 523 3.84 39.62 -34.77
N ILE A 524 4.93 40.17 -34.21
CA ILE A 524 6.30 39.69 -34.44
C ILE A 524 6.46 38.28 -33.90
N THR A 525 6.50 37.32 -34.82
CA THR A 525 6.49 35.89 -34.48
C THR A 525 7.52 35.12 -35.30
N ALA A 526 7.83 33.91 -34.84
CA ALA A 526 8.52 32.90 -35.65
C ALA A 526 8.03 31.51 -35.23
N VAL A 527 8.02 30.58 -36.18
CA VAL A 527 7.46 29.23 -36.00
C VAL A 527 8.59 28.20 -36.05
N ALA A 528 8.64 27.34 -35.05
CA ALA A 528 9.45 26.12 -35.05
C ALA A 528 8.56 24.92 -35.41
N ARG A 529 9.09 23.97 -36.18
CA ARG A 529 8.44 22.69 -36.48
C ARG A 529 9.42 21.55 -36.23
N TRP A 530 8.95 20.39 -35.81
CA TRP A 530 9.78 19.24 -35.49
C TRP A 530 9.01 17.93 -35.64
N ASN A 531 9.75 16.84 -35.81
CA ASN A 531 9.25 15.48 -35.74
C ASN A 531 9.52 14.90 -34.35
N ALA A 532 8.78 13.84 -34.01
CA ALA A 532 9.05 13.08 -32.79
C ALA A 532 10.49 12.52 -32.78
N PRO A 533 11.05 12.22 -31.59
CA PRO A 533 12.26 11.42 -31.44
C PRO A 533 12.20 10.10 -32.21
N ALA A 534 13.35 9.60 -32.66
CA ALA A 534 13.45 8.28 -33.29
C ALA A 534 13.24 7.13 -32.28
N SER A 535 13.48 7.40 -30.99
CA SER A 535 13.16 6.52 -29.89
C SER A 535 12.54 7.35 -28.78
N ASN A 536 11.42 6.88 -28.24
CA ASN A 536 10.77 7.43 -27.06
C ASN A 536 11.40 6.92 -25.75
N GLY A 537 12.44 6.09 -25.84
CA GLY A 537 13.13 5.54 -24.68
C GLY A 537 12.32 4.51 -23.89
N GLY A 538 11.25 3.95 -24.45
CA GLY A 538 10.42 2.94 -23.78
C GLY A 538 9.15 3.50 -23.10
N ALA A 539 9.04 4.82 -22.91
CA ALA A 539 7.84 5.48 -22.39
C ALA A 539 7.23 6.48 -23.38
N ALA A 540 5.92 6.75 -23.27
CA ALA A 540 5.24 7.71 -24.11
C ALA A 540 5.85 9.13 -23.98
N ILE A 541 5.95 9.85 -25.10
CA ILE A 541 6.35 11.27 -25.05
C ILE A 541 5.22 12.05 -24.38
N THR A 542 5.54 12.80 -23.32
CA THR A 542 4.60 13.62 -22.56
C THR A 542 4.53 15.06 -23.08
N GLY A 543 5.60 15.56 -23.71
CA GLY A 543 5.58 16.87 -24.34
C GLY A 543 6.92 17.35 -24.91
N TYR A 544 6.93 18.59 -25.39
CA TYR A 544 8.11 19.24 -25.98
C TYR A 544 8.37 20.63 -25.39
N ARG A 545 9.63 21.05 -25.35
CA ARG A 545 10.02 22.46 -25.15
C ARG A 545 10.80 22.97 -26.34
N VAL A 546 10.52 24.21 -26.74
CA VAL A 546 11.18 24.91 -27.85
C VAL A 546 12.07 26.01 -27.29
N ARG A 547 13.38 25.92 -27.54
CA ARG A 547 14.35 26.97 -27.23
C ARG A 547 14.65 27.79 -28.48
N ALA A 548 14.29 29.06 -28.45
CA ALA A 548 14.61 30.06 -29.46
C ALA A 548 15.90 30.80 -29.07
N GLU A 549 16.99 30.58 -29.79
CA GLU A 549 18.29 31.24 -29.57
C GLU A 549 18.41 32.48 -30.47
N ARG A 550 18.51 33.68 -29.86
CA ARG A 550 18.71 34.95 -30.56
C ARG A 550 20.15 35.08 -31.00
N LEU A 551 20.38 35.46 -32.26
CA LEU A 551 21.69 35.56 -32.88
C LEU A 551 22.08 37.01 -33.16
N SER A 552 23.35 37.31 -32.91
CA SER A 552 24.02 38.53 -33.39
C SER A 552 24.23 38.49 -34.91
N ARG A 553 24.71 39.61 -35.48
CA ARG A 553 25.08 39.69 -36.90
C ARG A 553 26.19 38.71 -37.30
N SER A 554 27.10 38.38 -36.38
CA SER A 554 28.18 37.40 -36.58
C SER A 554 27.77 35.95 -36.28
N GLY A 555 26.49 35.69 -35.95
CA GLY A 555 25.98 34.34 -35.71
C GLY A 555 26.17 33.81 -34.29
N ARG A 556 26.75 34.60 -33.37
CA ARG A 556 26.86 34.24 -31.94
C ARG A 556 25.50 34.34 -31.25
N VAL A 557 25.18 33.38 -30.37
CA VAL A 557 24.00 33.43 -29.50
C VAL A 557 24.16 34.56 -28.49
N VAL A 558 23.21 35.49 -28.47
CA VAL A 558 23.19 36.68 -27.59
C VAL A 558 21.99 36.70 -26.63
N GLY A 559 21.17 35.66 -26.66
CA GLY A 559 20.05 35.46 -25.75
C GLY A 559 19.24 34.23 -26.14
N SER A 560 18.38 33.74 -25.26
CA SER A 560 17.43 32.67 -25.60
C SER A 560 16.11 32.80 -24.85
N VAL A 561 15.03 32.34 -25.47
CA VAL A 561 13.71 32.19 -24.86
C VAL A 561 13.31 30.73 -24.98
N THR A 562 12.81 30.12 -23.89
CA THR A 562 12.32 28.74 -23.89
C THR A 562 10.81 28.76 -23.67
N SER A 563 10.08 27.99 -24.46
CA SER A 563 8.62 27.85 -24.30
C SER A 563 8.27 27.09 -23.01
N ARG A 564 7.00 27.19 -22.59
CA ARG A 564 6.39 26.19 -21.71
C ARG A 564 6.40 24.81 -22.39
N LEU A 565 6.18 23.76 -21.60
CA LEU A 565 5.95 22.42 -22.13
C LEU A 565 4.67 22.45 -22.98
N VAL A 566 4.75 21.95 -24.20
CA VAL A 566 3.59 21.78 -25.10
C VAL A 566 3.27 20.30 -25.24
N GLY A 567 1.99 19.96 -25.40
CA GLY A 567 1.52 18.57 -25.38
C GLY A 567 2.16 17.69 -26.46
N SER A 568 2.17 16.38 -26.22
CA SER A 568 2.84 15.36 -27.03
C SER A 568 2.41 15.29 -28.51
N GLY A 569 1.18 15.71 -28.84
CA GLY A 569 0.72 15.83 -30.23
C GLY A 569 1.20 17.11 -30.95
N THR A 570 1.93 18.00 -30.27
CA THR A 570 2.37 19.28 -30.83
C THR A 570 3.69 19.11 -31.59
N HIS A 571 3.67 19.41 -32.88
CA HIS A 571 4.84 19.35 -33.77
C HIS A 571 5.19 20.70 -34.42
N ALA A 572 4.50 21.76 -34.01
CA ALA A 572 4.73 23.12 -34.45
C ALA A 572 4.38 24.11 -33.34
N LEU A 573 5.22 25.12 -33.11
CA LEU A 573 4.94 26.19 -32.16
C LEU A 573 5.27 27.55 -32.76
N THR A 574 4.29 28.46 -32.68
CA THR A 574 4.46 29.88 -33.00
C THR A 574 4.84 30.61 -31.74
N LEU A 575 6.03 31.24 -31.72
CA LEU A 575 6.50 32.03 -30.60
C LEU A 575 6.41 33.52 -30.94
N ALA A 576 5.83 34.31 -30.03
CA ALA A 576 6.00 35.76 -30.01
C ALA A 576 7.40 36.07 -29.48
N LEU A 577 8.23 36.71 -30.30
CA LEU A 577 9.64 36.97 -29.98
C LEU A 577 9.99 38.42 -30.32
N PRO A 578 10.93 39.05 -29.60
CA PRO A 578 11.46 40.34 -30.01
C PRO A 578 12.04 40.27 -31.42
N GLN A 579 11.93 41.35 -32.20
CA GLN A 579 12.50 41.40 -33.54
C GLN A 579 13.98 41.01 -33.54
N GLY A 580 14.36 40.09 -34.43
CA GLY A 580 15.73 39.59 -34.47
C GLY A 580 15.90 38.31 -35.29
N ARG A 581 17.16 37.85 -35.35
CA ARG A 581 17.55 36.58 -35.98
C ARG A 581 17.52 35.48 -34.93
N TYR A 582 16.88 34.35 -35.23
CA TYR A 582 16.75 33.23 -34.30
C TYR A 582 17.04 31.91 -34.99
N ARG A 583 17.49 30.93 -34.21
CA ARG A 583 17.42 29.51 -34.54
C ARG A 583 16.75 28.76 -33.39
N PHE A 584 16.13 27.62 -33.67
CA PHE A 584 15.39 26.84 -32.69
C PHE A 584 16.07 25.51 -32.40
N ARG A 585 15.92 25.03 -31.16
CA ARG A 585 16.22 23.66 -30.75
C ARG A 585 15.06 23.12 -29.92
N ILE A 586 14.78 21.84 -30.05
CA ILE A 586 13.64 21.18 -29.40
C ILE A 586 14.16 20.10 -28.46
N VAL A 587 13.50 19.94 -27.31
CA VAL A 587 13.69 18.82 -26.38
C VAL A 587 12.34 18.09 -26.25
N ALA A 588 12.37 16.77 -26.30
CA ALA A 588 11.24 15.91 -25.95
C ALA A 588 11.32 15.51 -24.47
N TYR A 589 10.18 15.26 -23.87
CA TYR A 589 10.05 14.73 -22.53
C TYR A 589 9.25 13.42 -22.60
N ASN A 590 9.69 12.42 -21.86
CA ASN A 590 8.85 11.30 -21.40
C ASN A 590 8.92 11.27 -19.86
N GLN A 591 8.37 10.23 -19.25
CA GLN A 591 8.43 10.01 -17.80
C GLN A 591 9.87 9.93 -17.26
N ALA A 592 10.81 9.33 -18.01
CA ALA A 592 12.23 9.28 -17.66
C ALA A 592 12.98 10.63 -17.82
N GLY A 593 12.32 11.67 -18.33
CA GLY A 593 12.86 13.03 -18.38
C GLY A 593 13.19 13.54 -19.79
N ALA A 594 14.11 14.51 -19.84
CA ALA A 594 14.38 15.32 -21.02
C ALA A 594 15.39 14.67 -21.98
N SER A 595 15.08 14.69 -23.28
CA SER A 595 16.02 14.33 -24.34
C SER A 595 17.18 15.34 -24.44
N PRO A 596 18.29 14.97 -25.11
CA PRO A 596 19.20 15.97 -25.68
C PRO A 596 18.46 16.93 -26.63
N TYR A 597 19.00 18.14 -26.81
CA TYR A 597 18.47 19.09 -27.79
C TYR A 597 18.58 18.55 -29.22
N SER A 598 17.57 18.81 -30.03
CA SER A 598 17.66 18.67 -31.48
C SER A 598 18.85 19.45 -32.06
N SER A 599 19.24 19.10 -33.28
CA SER A 599 20.03 20.00 -34.14
C SER A 599 19.37 21.38 -34.21
N ALA A 600 20.19 22.42 -34.41
CA ALA A 600 19.66 23.76 -34.55
C ALA A 600 18.95 23.93 -35.89
N SER A 601 17.79 24.60 -35.89
CA SER A 601 17.09 24.93 -37.13
C SER A 601 17.90 25.89 -38.00
N ARG A 602 17.47 26.06 -39.26
CA ARG A 602 17.89 27.22 -40.06
C ARG A 602 17.56 28.53 -39.34
N VAL A 603 18.35 29.56 -39.61
CA VAL A 603 18.12 30.90 -39.06
C VAL A 603 16.88 31.53 -39.71
N VAL A 604 15.99 32.08 -38.89
CA VAL A 604 14.83 32.85 -39.32
C VAL A 604 14.85 34.24 -38.69
N VAL A 605 14.10 35.18 -39.28
CA VAL A 605 13.88 36.49 -38.69
C VAL A 605 12.49 36.51 -38.05
N ALA A 606 12.39 36.80 -36.76
CA ALA A 606 11.09 37.11 -36.15
C ALA A 606 10.65 38.50 -36.65
N ARG A 607 9.55 38.56 -37.40
CA ARG A 607 9.07 39.76 -38.11
C ARG A 607 7.59 39.67 -38.47
#